data_AF-A0A7S2MTJ8-F1
#
_entry.id   AF-A0A7S2MTJ8-F1
#
_cell.length_a   1.000
_cell.length_b   1.000
_cell.length_c   1.000
_cell.angle_alpha   90.00
_cell.angle_beta   90.00
_cell.angle_gamma   90.00
#
_symmetry.space_group_name_H-M   'P 1'
#
loop_
_entity.id
_entity.type
_entity.pdbx_description
1 polymer ?
#
loop_
_entity_poly.entity_id
_entity_poly.type
_entity_poly.pdbx_seq_one_letter_code
_entity_poly.pdbx_strand_id
1 'polypeptide(L)'
;QAITDALYPPLVRYDPSTSGADAGFIATWELMHLDKLSGFPLWEEDVFFALYGAFKELQSIFAQYAKSNATDKHSGTAAMTMQQSELTDLALDCSLATDKFPMERVVQVFESADSVKDEK
;
A
#
# COMPACT_ATOMS: atom_id res chain seq x y z
N GLN A 1 16.06 -0.99 35.49
CA GLN A 1 15.84 -0.43 34.14
C GLN A 1 16.91 -0.85 33.12
N ALA A 2 18.22 -0.76 33.41
CA ALA A 2 19.27 -0.91 32.37
C ALA A 2 19.40 -2.27 31.66
N ILE A 3 18.93 -3.38 32.26
CA ILE A 3 19.06 -4.72 31.66
C ILE A 3 18.01 -4.93 30.55
N THR A 4 16.85 -4.28 30.64
CA THR A 4 15.79 -4.41 29.63
C THR A 4 16.12 -3.65 28.35
N ASP A 5 16.74 -2.47 28.45
CA ASP A 5 17.17 -1.65 27.30
C ASP A 5 18.31 -2.30 26.50
N ALA A 6 19.14 -3.13 27.14
CA ALA A 6 20.22 -3.87 26.47
C ALA A 6 19.72 -5.14 25.76
N LEU A 7 18.57 -5.69 26.17
CA LEU A 7 18.01 -6.93 25.63
C LEU A 7 17.03 -6.68 24.47
N TYR A 8 16.38 -5.52 24.45
CA TYR A 8 15.45 -5.12 23.40
C TYR A 8 15.73 -3.68 22.97
N PRO A 9 16.69 -3.46 22.04
CA PRO A 9 16.89 -2.13 21.48
C PRO A 9 15.56 -1.62 20.89
N PRO A 10 15.29 -0.31 20.96
CA PRO A 10 14.09 0.27 20.37
C PRO A 10 14.01 -0.12 18.89
N LEU A 11 12.85 -0.59 18.44
CA LEU A 11 12.66 -0.94 17.05
C LEU A 11 12.82 0.32 16.20
N VAL A 12 13.89 0.37 15.41
CA VAL A 12 14.20 1.48 14.51
C VAL A 12 13.45 1.25 13.21
N ARG A 13 12.75 2.29 12.73
CA ARG A 13 12.11 2.25 11.42
C ARG A 13 13.14 2.19 10.30
N TYR A 14 12.80 1.49 9.23
CA TYR A 14 13.62 1.51 8.03
C TYR A 14 13.67 2.92 7.43
N ASP A 15 14.86 3.36 6.97
CA ASP A 15 15.05 4.65 6.30
C ASP A 15 15.16 4.47 4.78
N PRO A 16 14.09 4.79 4.02
CA PRO A 16 14.08 4.64 2.56
C PRO A 16 15.07 5.53 1.82
N SER A 17 15.63 6.58 2.44
CA SER A 17 16.50 7.55 1.77
C SER A 17 17.81 6.92 1.26
N THR A 18 18.22 5.80 1.87
CA THR A 18 19.44 5.06 1.52
C THR A 18 19.19 3.88 0.57
N SER A 19 17.94 3.61 0.23
CA SER A 19 17.52 2.41 -0.51
C SER A 19 17.90 2.39 -2.00
N GLY A 20 18.12 3.57 -2.61
CA GLY A 20 18.29 3.71 -4.06
C GLY A 20 17.02 3.49 -4.88
N ALA A 21 15.85 3.39 -4.22
CA ALA A 21 14.57 3.27 -4.91
C ALA A 21 14.20 4.55 -5.68
N ASP A 22 13.35 4.43 -6.70
CA ASP A 22 12.93 5.57 -7.48
C ASP A 22 12.02 6.51 -6.69
N ALA A 23 12.07 7.81 -7.04
CA ALA A 23 11.31 8.83 -6.33
C ALA A 23 9.79 8.61 -6.37
N GLY A 24 9.27 7.93 -7.40
CA GLY A 24 7.84 7.61 -7.50
C GLY A 24 7.43 6.53 -6.50
N PHE A 25 8.26 5.50 -6.32
CA PHE A 25 8.06 4.50 -5.29
C PHE A 25 8.17 5.10 -3.90
N ILE A 26 9.21 5.91 -3.62
CA ILE A 26 9.39 6.57 -2.32
C ILE A 26 8.17 7.42 -1.97
N ALA A 27 7.70 8.26 -2.89
CA ALA A 27 6.49 9.05 -2.68
C ALA A 27 5.24 8.18 -2.42
N THR A 28 5.15 7.01 -3.06
CA THR A 28 4.04 6.07 -2.82
C THR A 28 4.15 5.40 -1.45
N TRP A 29 5.37 5.02 -1.05
CA TRP A 29 5.65 4.39 0.24
C TRP A 29 5.37 5.34 1.42
N GLU A 30 5.70 6.63 1.29
CA GLU A 30 5.41 7.64 2.32
C GLU A 30 3.91 7.82 2.59
N LEU A 31 3.05 7.47 1.63
CA LEU A 31 1.60 7.49 1.78
C LEU A 31 1.05 6.20 2.43
N MET A 32 1.87 5.17 2.63
CA MET A 32 1.44 3.90 3.22
C MET A 32 1.46 3.95 4.75
N HIS A 33 0.30 3.77 5.37
CA HIS A 33 0.19 3.68 6.83
C HIS A 33 0.21 2.23 7.30
N LEU A 34 1.41 1.71 7.57
CA LEU A 34 1.64 0.33 8.01
C LEU A 34 1.76 0.17 9.53
N ASP A 35 1.75 1.27 10.30
CA ASP A 35 2.01 1.29 11.74
C ASP A 35 1.02 0.45 12.57
N LYS A 36 -0.17 0.19 12.02
CA LYS A 36 -1.23 -0.60 12.67
C LYS A 36 -1.11 -2.10 12.40
N LEU A 37 -0.15 -2.53 11.56
CA LEU A 37 0.04 -3.94 11.23
C LEU A 37 0.86 -4.66 12.30
N SER A 38 0.45 -5.87 12.62
CA SER A 38 1.10 -6.68 13.65
C SER A 38 2.56 -6.97 13.28
N GLY A 39 3.47 -6.66 14.20
CA GLY A 39 4.92 -6.88 14.01
C GLY A 39 5.64 -5.75 13.29
N PHE A 40 4.95 -4.69 12.85
CA PHE A 40 5.63 -3.49 12.37
C PHE A 40 6.40 -2.79 13.52
N PRO A 41 7.62 -2.25 13.32
CA PRO A 41 8.40 -2.18 12.07
C PRO A 41 9.42 -3.32 11.88
N LEU A 42 9.29 -4.45 12.59
CA LEU A 42 10.28 -5.54 12.59
C LEU A 42 10.61 -6.08 11.18
N TRP A 43 9.61 -6.08 10.29
CA TRP A 43 9.71 -6.57 8.91
C TRP A 43 9.63 -5.44 7.86
N GLU A 44 9.73 -4.17 8.27
CA GLU A 44 9.51 -3.01 7.40
C GLU A 44 10.45 -2.99 6.19
N GLU A 45 11.75 -3.26 6.39
CA GLU A 45 12.76 -3.30 5.32
C GLU A 45 12.47 -4.38 4.27
N ASP A 46 12.14 -5.59 4.72
CA ASP A 46 11.84 -6.71 3.81
C ASP A 46 10.59 -6.41 2.97
N VAL A 47 9.56 -5.80 3.57
CA VAL A 47 8.35 -5.39 2.85
C VAL A 47 8.65 -4.25 1.88
N PHE A 48 9.49 -3.29 2.25
CA PHE A 48 9.91 -2.21 1.36
C PHE A 48 10.53 -2.77 0.08
N PHE A 49 11.51 -3.67 0.19
CA PHE A 49 12.19 -4.24 -0.97
C PHE A 49 11.30 -5.19 -1.77
N ALA A 50 10.42 -5.95 -1.11
CA ALA A 50 9.45 -6.80 -1.81
C ALA A 50 8.48 -5.96 -2.67
N LEU A 51 7.94 -4.87 -2.12
CA LEU A 51 7.07 -3.97 -2.88
C LEU A 51 7.83 -3.22 -3.97
N TYR A 52 9.06 -2.76 -3.69
CA TYR A 52 9.89 -2.08 -4.67
C TYR A 52 10.18 -2.97 -5.89
N GLY A 53 10.55 -4.24 -5.65
CA GLY A 53 10.80 -5.22 -6.72
C GLY A 53 9.58 -5.49 -7.60
N ALA A 54 8.38 -5.46 -7.02
CA ALA A 54 7.13 -5.69 -7.72
C ALA A 54 6.43 -4.39 -8.20
N PHE A 55 7.00 -3.22 -7.94
CA PHE A 55 6.24 -1.95 -8.00
C PHE A 55 5.64 -1.67 -9.38
N LYS A 56 6.41 -1.89 -10.45
CA LYS A 56 5.94 -1.67 -11.83
C LYS A 56 4.80 -2.62 -12.21
N GLU A 57 4.86 -3.86 -11.75
CA GLU A 57 3.81 -4.85 -12.02
C GLU A 57 2.54 -4.49 -11.24
N LEU A 58 2.67 -4.11 -9.97
CA LEU A 58 1.55 -3.65 -9.15
C LEU A 58 0.87 -2.40 -9.75
N GLN A 59 1.64 -1.45 -10.26
CA GLN A 59 1.10 -0.28 -10.98
C GLN A 59 0.35 -0.70 -12.25
N SER A 60 0.89 -1.64 -13.02
CA SER A 60 0.23 -2.15 -14.23
C SER A 60 -1.07 -2.88 -13.92
N ILE A 61 -1.09 -3.69 -12.85
CA ILE A 61 -2.30 -4.38 -12.38
C ILE A 61 -3.33 -3.34 -11.95
N PHE A 62 -2.95 -2.36 -11.12
CA PHE A 62 -3.86 -1.30 -10.71
C PHE A 62 -4.45 -0.55 -11.91
N ALA A 63 -3.61 -0.15 -12.87
CA ALA A 63 -4.04 0.53 -14.09
C ALA A 63 -4.92 -0.34 -15.00
N GLN A 64 -4.82 -1.66 -14.92
CA GLN A 64 -5.68 -2.59 -15.66
C GLN A 64 -7.12 -2.53 -15.16
N TYR A 65 -7.32 -2.40 -13.85
CA TYR A 65 -8.63 -2.41 -13.21
C TYR A 65 -9.22 -1.01 -13.01
N ALA A 66 -8.42 0.03 -12.77
CA ALA A 66 -8.89 1.40 -12.52
C ALA A 66 -9.32 2.18 -13.79
N LYS A 67 -9.94 1.51 -14.77
CA LYS A 67 -10.16 2.05 -16.13
C LYS A 67 -11.49 2.76 -16.33
N SER A 68 -12.49 2.54 -15.47
CA SER A 68 -13.86 3.07 -15.66
C SER A 68 -13.93 4.59 -15.71
N ASN A 69 -13.01 5.30 -15.06
CA ASN A 69 -13.01 6.77 -15.01
C ASN A 69 -12.05 7.44 -16.02
N ALA A 70 -11.30 6.67 -16.80
CA ALA A 70 -10.35 7.21 -17.79
C ALA A 70 -11.02 7.74 -19.07
N THR A 71 -12.36 7.66 -19.17
CA THR A 71 -13.15 8.14 -20.31
C THR A 71 -13.47 9.64 -20.27
N ASP A 72 -13.36 10.31 -19.12
CA ASP A 72 -13.49 11.79 -19.02
C ASP A 72 -12.15 12.49 -19.31
N LYS A 73 -11.71 12.39 -20.56
CA LYS A 73 -10.47 12.96 -21.09
C LYS A 73 -10.57 14.47 -21.36
N HIS A 74 -10.78 15.29 -20.34
CA HIS A 74 -10.69 16.76 -20.46
C HIS A 74 -9.52 17.42 -19.74
N SER A 75 -8.58 16.66 -19.16
CA SER A 75 -7.22 17.16 -18.90
C SER A 75 -6.23 15.98 -18.90
N GLY A 76 -5.01 16.20 -19.38
CA GLY A 76 -3.99 15.16 -19.64
C GLY A 76 -3.43 14.44 -18.41
N THR A 77 -4.16 14.44 -17.29
CA THR A 77 -3.79 13.83 -16.01
C THR A 77 -5.05 13.26 -15.37
N ALA A 78 -5.77 12.35 -16.05
CA ALA A 78 -6.89 11.66 -15.43
C ALA A 78 -6.33 10.82 -14.25
N ALA A 79 -6.69 11.19 -13.02
CA ALA A 79 -6.37 10.39 -11.85
C ALA A 79 -6.99 8.99 -12.07
N MET A 80 -6.15 7.96 -12.13
CA MET A 80 -6.65 6.59 -12.19
C MET A 80 -7.28 6.27 -10.85
N THR A 81 -8.60 6.31 -10.80
CA THR A 81 -9.39 6.01 -9.60
C THR A 81 -10.09 4.69 -9.82
N MET A 82 -10.05 3.83 -8.79
CA MET A 82 -10.68 2.51 -8.82
C MET A 82 -12.02 2.60 -8.11
N GLN A 83 -13.07 2.11 -8.75
CA GLN A 83 -14.41 1.97 -8.15
C GLN A 83 -14.52 0.65 -7.37
N GLN A 84 -15.48 0.55 -6.45
CA GLN A 84 -15.68 -0.66 -5.64
C GLN A 84 -16.00 -1.92 -6.49
N SER A 85 -16.68 -1.76 -7.63
CA SER A 85 -16.91 -2.86 -8.58
C SER A 85 -15.61 -3.36 -9.18
N GLU A 86 -14.71 -2.45 -9.58
CA GLU A 86 -13.39 -2.80 -10.13
C GLU A 86 -12.48 -3.43 -9.08
N LEU A 87 -12.57 -2.97 -7.83
CA LEU A 87 -11.90 -3.60 -6.69
C LEU A 87 -12.39 -5.04 -6.49
N THR A 88 -13.69 -5.27 -6.66
CA THR A 88 -14.28 -6.61 -6.54
C THR A 88 -13.72 -7.54 -7.61
N ASP A 89 -13.67 -7.08 -8.86
CA ASP A 89 -13.09 -7.85 -9.97
C ASP A 89 -11.60 -8.15 -9.72
N LEU A 90 -10.82 -7.15 -9.29
CA LEU A 90 -9.41 -7.34 -8.91
C LEU A 90 -9.26 -8.37 -7.79
N ALA A 91 -10.07 -8.29 -6.75
CA ALA A 91 -9.98 -9.15 -5.59
C ALA A 91 -10.35 -10.60 -5.91
N LEU A 92 -11.28 -10.83 -6.84
CA LEU A 92 -11.62 -12.16 -7.33
C LEU A 92 -10.52 -12.73 -8.23
N ASP A 93 -10.06 -11.96 -9.21
CA ASP A 93 -9.07 -12.41 -10.19
C ASP A 93 -7.70 -12.69 -9.55
N CYS A 94 -7.30 -11.86 -8.59
CA CYS A 94 -6.03 -12.00 -7.87
C CYS A 94 -6.15 -12.82 -6.57
N SER A 95 -7.34 -13.38 -6.29
CA SER A 95 -7.61 -14.17 -5.07
C SER A 95 -7.21 -13.45 -3.77
N LEU A 96 -7.44 -12.13 -3.70
CA LEU A 96 -7.14 -11.31 -2.53
C LEU A 96 -8.10 -11.61 -1.37
N ALA A 97 -9.35 -11.92 -1.70
CA ALA A 97 -10.34 -12.36 -0.73
C ALA A 97 -10.13 -13.85 -0.41
N THR A 98 -9.92 -14.16 0.86
CA THR A 98 -9.76 -15.53 1.37
C THR A 98 -10.65 -15.74 2.60
N ASP A 99 -10.80 -16.97 3.07
CA ASP A 99 -11.59 -17.28 4.27
C ASP A 99 -11.10 -16.52 5.53
N LYS A 100 -9.79 -16.22 5.60
CA LYS A 100 -9.17 -15.47 6.70
C LYS A 100 -9.09 -13.97 6.44
N PHE A 101 -9.34 -13.55 5.20
CA PHE A 101 -9.32 -12.16 4.77
C PHE A 101 -10.50 -11.94 3.81
N PRO A 102 -11.74 -11.89 4.33
CA PRO A 102 -12.93 -11.90 3.49
C PRO A 102 -13.06 -10.62 2.66
N MET A 103 -13.88 -10.65 1.60
CA MET A 103 -14.11 -9.49 0.72
C MET A 103 -14.53 -8.23 1.50
N GLU A 104 -15.33 -8.37 2.55
CA GLU A 104 -15.70 -7.25 3.44
C GLU A 104 -14.47 -6.57 4.03
N ARG A 105 -13.46 -7.35 4.43
CA ARG A 105 -12.20 -6.82 4.95
C ARG A 105 -11.39 -6.12 3.85
N VAL A 106 -11.38 -6.65 2.63
CA VAL A 106 -10.74 -6.00 1.47
C VAL A 106 -11.36 -4.62 1.23
N VAL A 107 -12.70 -4.56 1.17
CA VAL A 107 -13.44 -3.29 0.98
C VAL A 107 -13.16 -2.32 2.11
N GLN A 108 -13.18 -2.77 3.37
CA GLN A 108 -12.88 -1.91 4.51
C GLN A 108 -11.47 -1.30 4.45
N VAL A 109 -10.46 -2.09 4.06
CA VAL A 109 -9.10 -1.59 3.88
C VAL A 109 -9.03 -0.57 2.76
N PHE A 110 -9.72 -0.82 1.64
CA PHE A 110 -9.77 0.10 0.51
C PHE A 110 -10.42 1.44 0.88
N GLU A 111 -11.57 1.43 1.52
CA GLU A 111 -12.26 2.64 1.99
C GLU A 111 -11.43 3.38 3.05
N SER A 112 -10.80 2.63 3.97
CA SER A 112 -9.92 3.23 4.97
C SER A 112 -8.74 3.95 4.31
N ALA A 113 -8.14 3.35 3.27
CA ALA A 113 -7.03 3.96 2.54
C ALA A 113 -7.43 5.24 1.79
N ASP A 114 -8.63 5.30 1.21
CA ASP A 114 -9.14 6.52 0.55
C ASP A 114 -9.51 7.63 1.55
N SER A 115 -9.98 7.24 2.76
CA SER A 115 -10.37 8.18 3.81
C SER A 115 -9.22 8.93 4.50
N VAL A 116 -7.95 8.58 4.22
CA VAL A 116 -6.76 9.18 4.87
C VAL A 116 -6.52 10.64 4.48
N LYS A 117 -7.32 11.22 3.58
CA LYS A 117 -7.33 12.67 3.37
C LYS A 117 -8.18 13.35 4.44
N ASP A 118 -7.55 13.80 5.54
CA ASP A 118 -7.88 15.03 6.29
C ASP A 118 -7.29 15.08 7.72
N GLU A 119 -6.03 14.69 7.93
CA GLU A 119 -5.28 15.14 9.12
C GLU A 119 -4.15 16.08 8.66
N LYS A 120 -4.38 17.38 8.88
CA LYS A 120 -3.40 18.47 8.74
C LYS A 120 -2.39 18.47 9.88
#